data_AF-A0A2S7XPL5-F1
#
_entry.id   AF-A0A2S7XPL5-F1
#
_cell.length_a   1.000
_cell.length_b   1.000
_cell.length_c   1.000
_cell.angle_alpha   90.00
_cell.angle_beta   90.00
_cell.angle_gamma   90.00
#
_symmetry.space_group_name_H-M   'P 1'
#
loop_
_entity.id
_entity.type
_entity.pdbx_description
1 polymer ?
#
loop_
_entity_poly.entity_id
_entity_poly.type
_entity_poly.pdbx_seq_one_letter_code
_entity_poly.pdbx_strand_id
1 'polypeptide(L)'
;MNKTLLTSAIVLAMTSLSTQALAARDTINIVGSSTVFPFSTAVAETFGRTAGFNTPKVESTGTGGGMKLFCAGVGVDHPDITNASRRMKASEFENCQKAGAKEITEVKIGFDGIAIANAKSAKHLDLSLKDLFLALAKDVPDASGKFIPNPNKTWKDVNSKLPNSKIEVLGPPPTSGTRDAFVELAMDGGCNSIPEIKELKKTDEKMHKAVCGGIREDGAYIEAGENDNLIVQKLSTNKNALGIFGYSFLEQNTDKVQGSKIAGVAPTYDTISDGSYPISRSIYFYVKNGHVGTIPGIKQFVTEFTSEKAWGPEGYLADKGLISLPDAERANVAKSAQALTPMSKPE
;
A
#
# COMPACT_ATOMS: atom_id res chain seq x y z
N MET A 1 63.98 -4.96 66.91
CA MET A 1 64.24 -4.02 65.80
C MET A 1 64.71 -4.81 64.59
N ASN A 2 64.21 -4.45 63.40
CA ASN A 2 64.46 -4.98 62.03
C ASN A 2 63.82 -6.35 61.72
N LYS A 3 62.74 -6.49 60.93
CA LYS A 3 62.40 -6.14 59.51
C LYS A 3 63.12 -6.99 58.44
N THR A 4 62.36 -7.91 57.83
CA THR A 4 62.41 -8.31 56.40
C THR A 4 61.19 -9.21 56.11
N LEU A 5 60.06 -8.69 55.60
CA LEU A 5 59.67 -8.51 54.19
C LEU A 5 59.85 -9.75 53.32
N LEU A 6 58.75 -10.47 53.07
CA LEU A 6 58.57 -11.40 51.96
C LEU A 6 57.39 -10.92 51.10
N THR A 7 57.71 -10.79 49.83
CA THR A 7 57.00 -10.25 48.68
C THR A 7 55.74 -11.04 48.29
N SER A 8 54.64 -10.34 47.98
CA SER A 8 53.60 -10.84 47.07
C SER A 8 53.41 -9.82 45.95
N ALA A 9 53.85 -10.20 44.74
CA ALA A 9 53.61 -9.45 43.52
C ALA A 9 52.16 -9.67 43.08
N ILE A 10 51.35 -8.61 43.06
CA ILE A 10 50.04 -8.62 42.42
C ILE A 10 50.24 -8.12 40.99
N VAL A 11 50.10 -9.04 40.03
CA VAL A 11 49.99 -8.70 38.60
C VAL A 11 48.54 -8.26 38.36
N LEU A 12 48.31 -6.96 38.17
CA LEU A 12 47.05 -6.46 37.63
C LEU A 12 47.03 -6.74 36.11
N ALA A 13 46.30 -7.77 35.70
CA ALA A 13 45.90 -7.93 34.30
C ALA A 13 44.77 -6.94 33.99
N MET A 14 45.09 -5.83 33.34
CA MET A 14 44.09 -4.96 32.72
C MET A 14 43.53 -5.67 31.48
N THR A 15 42.38 -6.33 31.63
CA THR A 15 41.58 -6.79 30.49
C THR A 15 40.90 -5.58 29.87
N SER A 16 41.48 -5.06 28.79
CA SER A 16 40.81 -4.13 27.90
C SER A 16 39.62 -4.83 27.25
N LEU A 17 38.40 -4.60 27.75
CA LEU A 17 37.19 -4.91 27.01
C LEU A 17 37.17 -4.01 25.77
N SER A 18 37.54 -4.57 24.62
CA SER A 18 37.23 -4.00 23.32
C SER A 18 35.71 -4.04 23.14
N THR A 19 35.06 -2.91 23.35
CA THR A 19 33.69 -2.68 22.88
C THR A 19 33.71 -2.76 21.36
N GLN A 20 33.37 -3.92 20.79
CA GLN A 20 33.01 -4.01 19.38
C GLN A 20 31.72 -3.20 19.22
N ALA A 21 31.86 -1.94 18.81
CA ALA A 21 30.75 -1.17 18.32
C ALA A 21 30.12 -1.97 17.18
N LEU A 22 28.88 -2.43 17.36
CA LEU A 22 28.10 -3.01 16.28
C LEU A 22 28.10 -1.98 15.14
N ALA A 23 28.77 -2.30 14.03
CA ALA A 23 28.84 -1.39 12.90
C ALA A 23 27.41 -1.12 12.42
N ALA A 24 26.96 0.13 12.52
CA ALA A 24 25.69 0.51 11.96
C ALA A 24 25.71 0.25 10.45
N ARG A 25 24.66 -0.36 9.92
CA ARG A 25 24.50 -0.47 8.46
C ARG A 25 24.38 0.93 7.86
N ASP A 26 24.95 1.08 6.67
CA ASP A 26 25.07 2.36 5.95
C ASP A 26 23.92 2.62 4.95
N THR A 27 22.92 1.75 4.95
CA THR A 27 21.79 1.76 4.01
C THR A 27 20.50 1.68 4.80
N ILE A 28 19.46 2.44 4.43
CA ILE A 28 18.11 2.39 5.03
C ILE A 28 17.36 1.14 4.56
N ASN A 29 16.62 0.48 5.45
CA ASN A 29 15.78 -0.67 5.15
C ASN A 29 14.31 -0.29 5.33
N ILE A 30 13.52 -0.50 4.29
CA ILE A 30 12.11 -0.15 4.19
C ILE A 30 11.33 -1.41 3.85
N VAL A 31 10.29 -1.72 4.62
CA VAL A 31 9.40 -2.87 4.37
C VAL A 31 7.95 -2.41 4.22
N GLY A 32 7.05 -3.26 3.74
CA GLY A 32 5.60 -3.08 3.95
C GLY A 32 4.76 -3.14 2.69
N SER A 33 3.79 -2.23 2.57
CA SER A 33 2.74 -2.24 1.55
C SER A 33 3.27 -2.34 0.11
N SER A 34 2.73 -3.28 -0.68
CA SER A 34 2.99 -3.41 -2.13
C SER A 34 2.48 -2.20 -2.92
N THR A 35 1.45 -1.53 -2.41
CA THR A 35 0.87 -0.33 -3.01
C THR A 35 1.80 0.87 -2.89
N VAL A 36 2.45 1.01 -1.74
CA VAL A 36 3.37 2.14 -1.49
C VAL A 36 4.79 1.82 -2.00
N PHE A 37 5.08 0.54 -2.25
CA PHE A 37 6.35 0.07 -2.82
C PHE A 37 6.83 0.88 -4.04
N PRO A 38 6.05 1.08 -5.13
CA PRO A 38 6.53 1.84 -6.29
C PRO A 38 6.89 3.30 -5.95
N PHE A 39 6.16 3.94 -5.04
CA PHE A 39 6.45 5.31 -4.61
C PHE A 39 7.73 5.36 -3.77
N SER A 40 7.85 4.45 -2.79
CA SER A 40 9.01 4.36 -1.91
C SER A 40 10.29 4.02 -2.69
N THR A 41 10.20 3.13 -3.69
CA THR A 41 11.31 2.81 -4.60
C THR A 41 11.71 4.02 -5.45
N ALA A 42 10.77 4.77 -6.02
CA ALA A 42 11.07 5.97 -6.79
C ALA A 42 11.78 7.06 -5.96
N VAL A 43 11.37 7.22 -4.69
CA VAL A 43 12.07 8.10 -3.73
C VAL A 43 13.44 7.54 -3.39
N ALA A 44 13.58 6.24 -3.12
CA ALA A 44 14.85 5.60 -2.78
C ALA A 44 15.90 5.76 -3.88
N GLU A 45 15.51 5.53 -5.14
CA GLU A 45 16.39 5.72 -6.30
C GLU A 45 16.80 7.19 -6.47
N THR A 46 15.86 8.12 -6.34
CA THR A 46 16.13 9.55 -6.48
C THR A 46 17.04 10.04 -5.35
N PHE A 47 16.79 9.60 -4.13
CA PHE A 47 17.61 9.85 -2.95
C PHE A 47 19.03 9.31 -3.13
N GLY A 48 19.20 8.05 -3.55
CA GLY A 48 20.53 7.45 -3.77
C GLY A 48 21.34 8.16 -4.86
N ARG A 49 20.67 8.70 -5.90
CA ARG A 49 21.32 9.47 -6.96
C ARG A 49 21.74 10.88 -6.55
N THR A 50 21.00 11.53 -5.64
CA THR A 50 21.10 12.98 -5.42
C THR A 50 21.58 13.39 -4.04
N ALA A 51 21.42 12.53 -3.02
CA ALA A 51 21.66 12.90 -1.63
C ALA A 51 23.03 12.46 -1.09
N GLY A 52 23.82 11.71 -1.88
CA GLY A 52 25.15 11.22 -1.45
C GLY A 52 25.10 10.10 -0.40
N PHE A 53 23.97 9.39 -0.31
CA PHE A 53 23.76 8.23 0.55
C PHE A 53 23.52 6.98 -0.31
N ASN A 54 23.73 5.79 0.28
CA ASN A 54 23.35 4.55 -0.38
C ASN A 54 21.84 4.48 -0.62
N THR A 55 21.45 3.92 -1.77
CA THR A 55 20.04 3.70 -2.13
C THR A 55 19.36 2.80 -1.08
N PRO A 56 18.26 3.25 -0.45
CA PRO A 56 17.49 2.44 0.48
C PRO A 56 17.05 1.11 -0.13
N LYS A 57 17.06 0.04 0.68
CA LYS A 57 16.49 -1.25 0.32
C LYS A 57 15.00 -1.22 0.64
N VAL A 58 14.17 -1.37 -0.39
CA VAL A 58 12.72 -1.41 -0.26
C VAL A 58 12.24 -2.82 -0.54
N GLU A 59 11.45 -3.40 0.37
CA GLU A 59 10.89 -4.74 0.26
C GLU A 59 9.37 -4.72 0.44
N SER A 60 8.64 -5.35 -0.48
CA SER A 60 7.20 -5.54 -0.36
C SER A 60 6.90 -6.75 0.51
N THR A 61 6.27 -6.52 1.67
CA THR A 61 5.90 -7.54 2.66
C THR A 61 4.43 -7.47 3.09
N GLY A 62 3.65 -6.58 2.44
CA GLY A 62 2.29 -6.22 2.82
C GLY A 62 2.24 -5.35 4.08
N THR A 63 1.19 -4.52 4.23
CA THR A 63 1.09 -3.58 5.36
C THR A 63 1.20 -4.28 6.72
N GLY A 64 0.47 -5.38 6.93
CA GLY A 64 0.51 -6.11 8.21
C GLY A 64 1.85 -6.81 8.45
N GLY A 65 2.46 -7.40 7.41
CA GLY A 65 3.77 -8.03 7.49
C GLY A 65 4.88 -7.02 7.79
N GLY A 66 4.88 -5.89 7.08
CA GLY A 66 5.80 -4.78 7.32
C GLY A 66 5.69 -4.20 8.72
N MET A 67 4.47 -3.96 9.22
CA MET A 67 4.24 -3.52 10.60
C MET A 67 4.79 -4.51 11.62
N LYS A 68 4.61 -5.82 11.41
CA LYS A 68 5.17 -6.85 12.29
C LYS A 68 6.71 -6.82 12.32
N LEU A 69 7.35 -6.69 11.16
CA LEU A 69 8.81 -6.61 11.05
C LEU A 69 9.36 -5.31 11.66
N PHE A 70 8.69 -4.19 11.39
CA PHE A 70 9.04 -2.88 11.91
C PHE A 70 8.89 -2.81 13.43
N CYS A 71 7.80 -3.34 13.99
CA CYS A 71 7.56 -3.40 15.42
C CYS A 71 8.26 -4.58 16.12
N ALA A 72 9.15 -5.32 15.47
CA ALA A 72 9.86 -6.45 16.10
C ALA A 72 10.97 -6.01 17.07
N GLY A 73 11.44 -4.76 16.98
CA GLY A 73 12.48 -4.21 17.86
C GLY A 73 13.11 -2.93 17.34
N VAL A 74 14.11 -2.46 18.10
CA VAL A 74 15.00 -1.34 17.76
C VAL A 74 16.41 -1.90 17.60
N GLY A 75 17.22 -1.30 16.73
CA GLY A 75 18.56 -1.79 16.38
C GLY A 75 18.74 -2.03 14.88
N VAL A 76 19.98 -2.24 14.47
CA VAL A 76 20.40 -2.30 13.05
C VAL A 76 19.76 -3.46 12.27
N ASP A 77 19.34 -4.51 12.97
CA ASP A 77 18.72 -5.71 12.39
C ASP A 77 17.22 -5.54 12.07
N HIS A 78 16.61 -4.43 12.49
CA HIS A 78 15.21 -4.14 12.25
C HIS A 78 15.03 -3.08 11.14
N PRO A 79 13.91 -3.09 10.40
CA PRO A 79 13.60 -2.04 9.43
C PRO A 79 13.47 -0.66 10.08
N ASP A 80 13.87 0.38 9.33
CA ASP A 80 13.82 1.79 9.79
C ASP A 80 12.50 2.46 9.44
N ILE A 81 11.90 2.03 8.33
CA ILE A 81 10.68 2.59 7.79
C ILE A 81 9.73 1.44 7.42
N THR A 82 8.44 1.63 7.67
CA THR A 82 7.40 0.73 7.14
C THR A 82 6.38 1.49 6.32
N ASN A 83 6.14 1.01 5.11
CA ASN A 83 5.16 1.48 4.16
C ASN A 83 3.79 0.86 4.47
N ALA A 84 2.70 1.63 4.36
CA ALA A 84 1.38 1.15 4.70
C ALA A 84 0.28 1.71 3.80
N SER A 85 -0.65 0.85 3.42
CA SER A 85 -1.87 1.20 2.68
C SER A 85 -3.10 1.39 3.57
N ARG A 86 -2.86 1.59 4.86
CA ARG A 86 -3.86 2.00 5.85
C ARG A 86 -3.12 2.60 7.03
N ARG A 87 -3.85 3.32 7.87
CA ARG A 87 -3.29 3.79 9.13
C ARG A 87 -2.85 2.60 10.01
N MET A 88 -1.80 2.80 10.80
CA MET A 88 -1.37 1.88 11.84
C MET A 88 -2.52 1.64 12.81
N LYS A 89 -2.74 0.38 13.20
CA LYS A 89 -3.76 0.03 14.20
C LYS A 89 -3.25 0.32 15.61
N ALA A 90 -4.16 0.61 16.54
CA ALA A 90 -3.84 0.73 17.96
C ALA A 90 -3.02 -0.45 18.51
N SER A 91 -3.36 -1.69 18.13
CA SER A 91 -2.63 -2.89 18.54
C SER A 91 -1.22 -3.01 17.93
N GLU A 92 -1.02 -2.52 16.71
CA GLU A 92 0.30 -2.47 16.07
C GLU A 92 1.19 -1.43 16.74
N PHE A 93 0.63 -0.25 17.03
CA PHE A 93 1.30 0.79 17.81
C PHE A 93 1.74 0.24 19.17
N GLU A 94 0.85 -0.42 19.91
CA GLU A 94 1.17 -1.03 21.20
C GLU A 94 2.28 -2.09 21.11
N ASN A 95 2.30 -2.90 20.05
CA ASN A 95 3.37 -3.87 19.82
C ASN A 95 4.71 -3.16 19.60
N CYS A 96 4.72 -2.11 18.78
CA CYS A 96 5.89 -1.24 18.60
C CYS A 96 6.39 -0.66 19.93
N GLN A 97 5.48 -0.13 20.76
CA GLN A 97 5.80 0.41 22.08
C GLN A 97 6.41 -0.66 23.00
N LYS A 98 5.87 -1.88 23.02
CA LYS A 98 6.40 -3.01 23.80
C LYS A 98 7.79 -3.45 23.32
N ALA A 99 8.04 -3.39 22.02
CA ALA A 99 9.33 -3.73 21.41
C ALA A 99 10.38 -2.60 21.48
N GLY A 100 10.07 -1.49 22.16
CA GLY A 100 11.01 -0.39 22.41
C GLY A 100 11.02 0.71 21.34
N ALA A 101 10.24 0.59 20.26
CA ALA A 101 10.04 1.66 19.28
C ALA A 101 9.07 2.71 19.85
N LYS A 102 9.56 3.50 20.81
CA LYS A 102 8.75 4.47 21.58
C LYS A 102 8.30 5.67 20.76
N GLU A 103 9.17 6.14 19.88
CA GLU A 103 8.93 7.31 19.04
C GLU A 103 8.83 6.86 17.58
N ILE A 104 7.64 7.04 17.00
CA ILE A 104 7.34 6.69 15.62
C ILE A 104 6.75 7.92 14.96
N THR A 105 7.32 8.35 13.84
CA THR A 105 6.72 9.42 13.03
C THR A 105 5.79 8.79 12.00
N GLU A 106 4.52 9.19 11.99
CA GLU A 106 3.53 8.84 10.96
C GLU A 106 3.55 9.88 9.85
N VAL A 107 3.61 9.45 8.60
CA VAL A 107 3.55 10.33 7.42
C VAL A 107 2.47 9.83 6.49
N LYS A 108 1.33 10.52 6.43
CA LYS A 108 0.31 10.31 5.38
C LYS A 108 0.83 10.93 4.10
N ILE A 109 1.03 10.14 3.04
CA ILE A 109 1.67 10.65 1.81
C ILE A 109 0.65 11.10 0.76
N GLY A 110 -0.59 10.65 0.87
CA GLY A 110 -1.63 10.91 -0.11
C GLY A 110 -2.67 9.81 -0.11
N PHE A 111 -3.28 9.63 -1.27
CA PHE A 111 -4.31 8.64 -1.52
C PHE A 111 -3.93 7.74 -2.67
N ASP A 112 -4.48 6.54 -2.62
CA ASP A 112 -4.53 5.59 -3.72
C ASP A 112 -6.01 5.40 -4.08
N GLY A 113 -6.31 5.30 -5.36
CA GLY A 113 -7.68 5.21 -5.88
C GLY A 113 -7.71 4.42 -7.17
N ILE A 114 -8.58 3.42 -7.25
CA ILE A 114 -8.73 2.56 -8.43
C ILE A 114 -10.02 2.91 -9.17
N ALA A 115 -9.86 3.34 -10.41
CA ALA A 115 -10.97 3.61 -11.30
C ALA A 115 -11.46 2.31 -11.95
N ILE A 116 -12.78 2.13 -11.91
CA ILE A 116 -13.47 1.25 -12.86
C ILE A 116 -13.97 2.16 -13.97
N ALA A 117 -13.43 2.03 -15.17
CA ALA A 117 -13.68 2.98 -16.25
C ALA A 117 -14.24 2.30 -17.50
N ASN A 118 -14.90 3.08 -18.34
CA ASN A 118 -15.37 2.67 -19.66
C ASN A 118 -15.11 3.77 -20.68
N ALA A 119 -15.29 3.46 -21.97
CA ALA A 119 -15.20 4.45 -23.03
C ALA A 119 -16.09 5.67 -22.73
N LYS A 120 -15.62 6.88 -23.05
CA LYS A 120 -16.40 8.12 -22.83
C LYS A 120 -17.79 8.09 -23.49
N SER A 121 -17.89 7.40 -24.62
CA SER A 121 -19.13 7.26 -25.38
C SER A 121 -20.03 6.10 -24.93
N ALA A 122 -19.60 5.29 -23.96
CA ALA A 122 -20.41 4.20 -23.41
C ALA A 122 -21.35 4.71 -22.30
N LYS A 123 -22.32 3.89 -21.89
CA LYS A 123 -23.22 4.23 -20.79
C LYS A 123 -22.46 4.15 -19.45
N HIS A 124 -22.69 5.09 -18.55
CA HIS A 124 -22.19 4.98 -17.18
C HIS A 124 -22.79 3.76 -16.49
N LEU A 125 -21.95 2.98 -15.83
CA LEU A 125 -22.39 1.97 -14.89
C LEU A 125 -22.33 2.49 -13.46
N ASP A 126 -23.21 1.96 -12.63
CA ASP A 126 -23.19 2.09 -11.19
C ASP A 126 -23.16 0.68 -10.61
N LEU A 127 -22.02 0.32 -10.02
CA LEU A 127 -21.71 -1.03 -9.57
C LEU A 127 -21.50 -1.03 -8.06
N SER A 128 -21.96 -2.05 -7.36
CA SER A 128 -21.51 -2.30 -5.99
C SER A 128 -20.20 -3.08 -5.98
N LEU A 129 -19.49 -3.10 -4.85
CA LEU A 129 -18.35 -4.00 -4.67
C LEU A 129 -18.77 -5.47 -4.81
N LYS A 130 -20.00 -5.80 -4.37
CA LYS A 130 -20.58 -7.13 -4.56
C LYS A 130 -20.73 -7.49 -6.04
N ASP A 131 -21.17 -6.54 -6.88
CA ASP A 131 -21.27 -6.75 -8.33
C ASP A 131 -19.89 -7.02 -8.94
N LEU A 132 -18.87 -6.26 -8.54
CA LEU A 132 -17.49 -6.49 -9.00
C LEU A 132 -16.96 -7.88 -8.60
N PHE A 133 -17.16 -8.27 -7.33
CA PHE A 133 -16.76 -9.60 -6.85
C PHE A 133 -17.49 -10.71 -7.61
N LEU A 134 -18.82 -10.65 -7.71
CA LEU A 134 -19.61 -11.66 -8.42
C LEU A 134 -19.33 -11.70 -9.94
N ALA A 135 -18.87 -10.59 -10.53
CA ALA A 135 -18.46 -10.56 -11.93
C ALA A 135 -17.07 -11.20 -12.15
N LEU A 136 -16.11 -10.94 -11.25
CA LEU A 136 -14.69 -11.16 -11.51
C LEU A 136 -14.03 -12.24 -10.65
N ALA A 137 -14.67 -12.70 -9.57
CA ALA A 137 -14.11 -13.75 -8.73
C ALA A 137 -13.98 -15.05 -9.54
N LYS A 138 -12.92 -15.82 -9.26
CA LYS A 138 -12.70 -17.15 -9.85
C LYS A 138 -13.84 -18.10 -9.48
N ASP A 139 -14.15 -18.12 -8.19
CA ASP A 139 -15.20 -18.94 -7.61
C ASP A 139 -16.19 -18.06 -6.84
N VAL A 140 -17.47 -18.41 -6.91
CA VAL A 140 -18.56 -17.72 -6.18
C VAL A 140 -19.40 -18.76 -5.44
N PRO A 141 -20.04 -18.41 -4.33
CA PRO A 141 -20.95 -19.34 -3.64
C PRO A 141 -22.20 -19.58 -4.48
N ASP A 142 -22.60 -20.83 -4.60
CA ASP A 142 -23.91 -21.22 -5.11
C ASP A 142 -25.01 -21.01 -4.04
N ALA A 143 -26.27 -21.34 -4.36
CA ALA A 143 -27.39 -21.20 -3.44
C ALA A 143 -27.28 -22.05 -2.16
N SER A 144 -26.40 -23.05 -2.14
CA SER A 144 -26.10 -23.89 -0.96
C SER A 144 -24.89 -23.41 -0.17
N GLY A 145 -24.22 -22.32 -0.62
CA GLY A 145 -23.00 -21.79 -0.02
C GLY A 145 -21.73 -22.53 -0.48
N LYS A 146 -21.82 -23.47 -1.43
CA LYS A 146 -20.66 -24.15 -1.98
C LYS A 146 -20.00 -23.28 -3.05
N PHE A 147 -18.68 -23.16 -2.99
CA PHE A 147 -17.92 -22.45 -4.01
C PHE A 147 -17.87 -23.24 -5.33
N ILE A 148 -18.26 -22.57 -6.41
CA ILE A 148 -18.24 -23.10 -7.77
C ILE A 148 -17.53 -22.11 -8.71
N PRO A 149 -17.00 -22.57 -9.86
CA PRO A 149 -16.49 -21.67 -10.88
C PRO A 149 -17.53 -20.64 -11.29
N ASN A 150 -17.11 -19.40 -11.45
CA ASN A 150 -18.03 -18.28 -11.67
C ASN A 150 -18.93 -18.48 -12.92
N PRO A 151 -20.26 -18.66 -12.75
CA PRO A 151 -21.16 -18.95 -13.84
C PRO A 151 -21.57 -17.70 -14.62
N ASN A 152 -21.38 -16.49 -14.07
CA ASN A 152 -21.87 -15.25 -14.65
C ASN A 152 -21.15 -14.94 -15.95
N LYS A 153 -21.88 -14.76 -17.06
CA LYS A 153 -21.31 -14.43 -18.38
C LYS A 153 -21.67 -13.01 -18.83
N THR A 154 -22.78 -12.47 -18.32
CA THR A 154 -23.26 -11.12 -18.59
C THR A 154 -23.39 -10.32 -17.29
N TRP A 155 -23.36 -8.98 -17.39
CA TRP A 155 -23.60 -8.13 -16.23
C TRP A 155 -25.01 -8.32 -15.65
N LYS A 156 -25.99 -8.69 -16.47
CA LYS A 156 -27.35 -9.03 -16.03
C LYS A 156 -27.39 -10.29 -15.17
N ASP A 157 -26.50 -11.26 -15.40
CA ASP A 157 -26.39 -12.48 -14.57
C ASP A 157 -25.92 -12.13 -13.14
N VAL A 158 -25.04 -11.13 -13.04
CA VAL A 158 -24.54 -10.61 -11.75
C VAL A 158 -25.63 -9.85 -10.99
N ASN A 159 -26.34 -8.97 -11.69
CA ASN A 159 -27.37 -8.12 -11.12
C ASN A 159 -28.37 -7.73 -12.22
N SER A 160 -29.65 -8.04 -12.00
CA SER A 160 -30.71 -7.88 -13.00
C SER A 160 -30.96 -6.43 -13.46
N LYS A 161 -30.45 -5.43 -12.71
CA LYS A 161 -30.50 -4.01 -13.06
C LYS A 161 -29.39 -3.58 -14.04
N LEU A 162 -28.36 -4.40 -14.21
CA LEU A 162 -27.22 -4.14 -15.09
C LEU A 162 -27.52 -4.57 -16.55
N PRO A 163 -26.78 -4.06 -17.54
CA PRO A 163 -27.01 -4.38 -18.94
C PRO A 163 -26.84 -5.87 -19.27
N ASN A 164 -27.58 -6.35 -20.27
CA ASN A 164 -27.37 -7.68 -20.85
C ASN A 164 -26.19 -7.70 -21.84
N SER A 165 -25.03 -7.23 -21.39
CA SER A 165 -23.78 -7.27 -22.14
C SER A 165 -22.83 -8.27 -21.50
N LYS A 166 -21.99 -8.90 -22.34
CA LYS A 166 -20.94 -9.81 -21.90
C LYS A 166 -20.03 -9.10 -20.89
N ILE A 167 -19.62 -9.81 -19.84
CA ILE A 167 -18.58 -9.32 -18.92
C ILE A 167 -17.25 -9.36 -19.66
N GLU A 168 -16.68 -8.18 -19.87
CA GLU A 168 -15.35 -7.99 -20.43
C GLU A 168 -14.68 -6.88 -19.64
N VAL A 169 -13.66 -7.22 -18.86
CA VAL A 169 -12.93 -6.30 -18.00
C VAL A 169 -11.45 -6.41 -18.32
N LEU A 170 -10.87 -5.31 -18.79
CA LEU A 170 -9.45 -5.16 -19.00
C LEU A 170 -8.82 -4.75 -17.67
N GLY A 171 -7.76 -5.43 -17.27
CA GLY A 171 -7.09 -5.09 -16.02
C GLY A 171 -5.60 -5.40 -16.02
N PRO A 172 -4.90 -4.91 -15.00
CA PRO A 172 -3.47 -5.15 -14.84
C PRO A 172 -3.15 -6.63 -14.51
N PRO A 173 -1.91 -7.08 -14.75
CA PRO A 173 -1.45 -8.45 -14.48
C PRO A 173 -1.25 -8.73 -12.98
N PRO A 174 -1.00 -10.00 -12.57
CA PRO A 174 -0.77 -10.40 -11.17
C PRO A 174 0.40 -9.69 -10.47
N THR A 175 1.31 -9.12 -11.25
CA THR A 175 2.53 -8.42 -10.79
C THR A 175 2.31 -6.93 -10.51
N SER A 176 1.12 -6.41 -10.79
CA SER A 176 0.82 -4.97 -10.68
C SER A 176 0.25 -4.60 -9.32
N GLY A 177 0.79 -3.52 -8.72
CA GLY A 177 0.25 -2.93 -7.49
C GLY A 177 -1.18 -2.38 -7.63
N THR A 178 -1.59 -2.00 -8.84
CA THR A 178 -2.98 -1.61 -9.16
C THR A 178 -3.93 -2.80 -9.00
N ARG A 179 -3.49 -4.01 -9.42
CA ARG A 179 -4.27 -5.24 -9.23
C ARG A 179 -4.37 -5.59 -7.75
N ASP A 180 -3.26 -5.49 -7.01
CA ASP A 180 -3.25 -5.71 -5.56
C ASP A 180 -4.26 -4.78 -4.86
N ALA A 181 -4.22 -3.48 -5.18
CA ALA A 181 -5.15 -2.49 -4.65
C ALA A 181 -6.61 -2.82 -5.00
N PHE A 182 -6.89 -3.20 -6.26
CA PHE A 182 -8.21 -3.62 -6.70
C PHE A 182 -8.71 -4.84 -5.93
N VAL A 183 -7.85 -5.85 -5.73
CA VAL A 183 -8.19 -7.05 -4.97
C VAL A 183 -8.49 -6.69 -3.51
N GLU A 184 -7.63 -5.92 -2.84
CA GLU A 184 -7.79 -5.57 -1.43
C GLU A 184 -9.00 -4.66 -1.16
N LEU A 185 -9.31 -3.73 -2.07
CA LEU A 185 -10.36 -2.74 -1.85
C LEU A 185 -11.70 -3.19 -2.43
N ALA A 186 -11.72 -3.69 -3.66
CA ALA A 186 -12.95 -4.04 -4.35
C ALA A 186 -13.33 -5.50 -4.18
N MET A 187 -12.43 -6.44 -4.48
CA MET A 187 -12.74 -7.86 -4.41
C MET A 187 -12.98 -8.31 -2.97
N ASP A 188 -12.07 -7.99 -2.06
CA ASP A 188 -12.23 -8.27 -0.62
C ASP A 188 -13.46 -7.56 -0.04
N GLY A 189 -13.71 -6.30 -0.41
CA GLY A 189 -14.89 -5.54 0.03
C GLY A 189 -16.20 -6.20 -0.44
N GLY A 190 -16.26 -6.59 -1.71
CA GLY A 190 -17.40 -7.28 -2.30
C GLY A 190 -17.62 -8.67 -1.73
N CYS A 191 -16.54 -9.43 -1.59
CA CYS A 191 -16.51 -10.76 -0.97
C CYS A 191 -17.06 -10.72 0.46
N ASN A 192 -16.61 -9.76 1.27
CA ASN A 192 -17.04 -9.60 2.67
C ASN A 192 -18.45 -9.01 2.82
N SER A 193 -19.09 -8.58 1.72
CA SER A 193 -20.51 -8.19 1.73
C SER A 193 -21.45 -9.40 1.69
N ILE A 194 -20.92 -10.60 1.40
CA ILE A 194 -21.66 -11.86 1.37
C ILE A 194 -21.49 -12.54 2.75
N PRO A 195 -22.58 -12.71 3.54
CA PRO A 195 -22.50 -13.20 4.92
C PRO A 195 -21.76 -14.53 5.07
N GLU A 196 -22.01 -15.48 4.17
CA GLU A 196 -21.43 -16.82 4.19
C GLU A 196 -19.89 -16.75 4.04
N ILE A 197 -19.40 -15.88 3.15
CA ILE A 197 -17.96 -15.71 2.95
C ILE A 197 -17.34 -14.90 4.09
N LYS A 198 -18.05 -13.89 4.62
CA LYS A 198 -17.57 -13.11 5.77
C LYS A 198 -17.32 -13.99 6.99
N GLU A 199 -18.18 -14.97 7.25
CA GLU A 199 -18.00 -15.92 8.36
C GLU A 199 -16.86 -16.91 8.11
N LEU A 200 -16.58 -17.27 6.85
CA LEU A 200 -15.43 -18.12 6.49
C LEU A 200 -14.10 -17.55 6.98
N LYS A 201 -13.96 -16.22 7.03
CA LYS A 201 -12.74 -15.57 7.54
C LYS A 201 -12.38 -15.99 8.98
N LYS A 202 -13.39 -16.33 9.80
CA LYS A 202 -13.19 -16.73 11.20
C LYS A 202 -12.80 -18.21 11.34
N THR A 203 -13.25 -19.04 10.41
CA THR A 203 -13.08 -20.50 10.48
C THR A 203 -11.93 -21.01 9.59
N ASP A 204 -11.68 -20.35 8.46
CA ASP A 204 -10.61 -20.65 7.52
C ASP A 204 -10.14 -19.37 6.78
N GLU A 205 -9.21 -18.63 7.41
CA GLU A 205 -8.64 -17.41 6.84
C GLU A 205 -7.90 -17.67 5.51
N LYS A 206 -7.32 -18.86 5.33
CA LYS A 206 -6.58 -19.21 4.11
C LYS A 206 -7.55 -19.40 2.94
N MET A 207 -8.65 -20.11 3.16
CA MET A 207 -9.69 -20.29 2.16
C MET A 207 -10.39 -18.96 1.86
N HIS A 208 -10.68 -18.14 2.87
CA HIS A 208 -11.23 -16.80 2.69
C HIS A 208 -10.36 -15.94 1.76
N LYS A 209 -9.04 -15.87 2.01
CA LYS A 209 -8.09 -15.16 1.13
C LYS A 209 -8.05 -15.71 -0.28
N ALA A 210 -8.08 -17.03 -0.44
CA ALA A 210 -8.06 -17.66 -1.76
C ALA A 210 -9.33 -17.32 -2.58
N VAL A 211 -10.49 -17.33 -1.93
CA VAL A 211 -11.78 -16.99 -2.56
C VAL A 211 -11.85 -15.50 -2.89
N CYS A 212 -11.56 -14.63 -1.92
CA CYS A 212 -11.71 -13.19 -2.12
C CYS A 212 -10.65 -12.62 -3.08
N GLY A 213 -9.44 -13.18 -3.08
CA GLY A 213 -8.35 -12.74 -3.95
C GLY A 213 -8.31 -13.39 -5.33
N GLY A 214 -9.06 -14.47 -5.55
CA GLY A 214 -9.05 -15.20 -6.81
C GLY A 214 -9.81 -14.47 -7.91
N ILE A 215 -9.13 -14.09 -8.99
CA ILE A 215 -9.75 -13.52 -10.20
C ILE A 215 -9.90 -14.64 -11.25
N ARG A 216 -11.04 -14.66 -11.95
CA ARG A 216 -11.33 -15.64 -13.01
C ARG A 216 -10.42 -15.47 -14.23
N GLU A 217 -10.08 -16.58 -14.87
CA GLU A 217 -9.19 -16.66 -16.04
C GLU A 217 -9.92 -17.17 -17.30
N ASP A 218 -11.26 -17.20 -17.28
CA ASP A 218 -12.09 -17.74 -18.37
C ASP A 218 -12.44 -16.70 -19.45
N GLY A 219 -11.65 -15.62 -19.54
CA GLY A 219 -11.77 -14.56 -20.55
C GLY A 219 -12.73 -13.42 -20.22
N ALA A 220 -13.33 -13.39 -19.02
CA ALA A 220 -14.07 -12.23 -18.54
C ALA A 220 -13.15 -11.14 -17.98
N TYR A 221 -12.06 -11.51 -17.30
CA TYR A 221 -10.94 -10.63 -16.96
C TYR A 221 -9.83 -10.86 -17.98
N ILE A 222 -9.36 -9.78 -18.60
CA ILE A 222 -8.36 -9.81 -19.67
C ILE A 222 -7.18 -8.96 -19.22
N GLU A 223 -6.04 -9.59 -19.02
CA GLU A 223 -4.80 -8.91 -18.64
C GLU A 223 -4.30 -8.02 -19.78
N ALA A 224 -4.02 -6.75 -19.48
CA ALA A 224 -3.69 -5.73 -20.46
C ALA A 224 -2.23 -5.25 -20.42
N GLY A 225 -1.39 -5.88 -19.57
CA GLY A 225 0.01 -5.51 -19.35
C GLY A 225 0.21 -4.51 -18.20
N GLU A 226 1.48 -4.23 -17.86
CA GLU A 226 1.85 -3.37 -16.72
C GLU A 226 1.57 -1.87 -16.93
N ASN A 227 1.34 -1.45 -18.18
CA ASN A 227 1.12 -0.04 -18.50
C ASN A 227 -0.38 0.24 -18.58
N ASP A 228 -0.92 0.89 -17.55
CA ASP A 228 -2.33 1.27 -17.44
C ASP A 228 -2.84 2.11 -18.63
N ASN A 229 -1.98 2.87 -19.31
CA ASN A 229 -2.36 3.58 -20.52
C ASN A 229 -2.82 2.64 -21.65
N LEU A 230 -2.35 1.39 -21.68
CA LEU A 230 -2.81 0.40 -22.66
C LEU A 230 -4.28 0.04 -22.42
N ILE A 231 -4.72 0.03 -21.17
CA ILE A 231 -6.13 -0.20 -20.82
C ILE A 231 -6.97 0.97 -21.33
N VAL A 232 -6.55 2.21 -21.04
CA VAL A 232 -7.22 3.43 -21.53
C VAL A 232 -7.35 3.43 -23.05
N GLN A 233 -6.28 3.11 -23.77
CA GLN A 233 -6.29 3.04 -25.24
C GLN A 233 -7.27 2.00 -25.75
N LYS A 234 -7.26 0.78 -25.21
CA LYS A 234 -8.20 -0.29 -25.60
C LYS A 234 -9.65 0.11 -25.34
N LEU A 235 -9.94 0.71 -24.18
CA LEU A 235 -11.29 1.20 -23.85
C LEU A 235 -11.81 2.22 -24.84
N SER A 236 -10.96 3.13 -25.34
CA SER A 236 -11.40 4.15 -26.32
C SER A 236 -12.00 3.53 -27.60
N THR A 237 -11.58 2.30 -27.93
CA THR A 237 -12.06 1.54 -29.10
C THR A 237 -13.05 0.43 -28.77
N ASN A 238 -13.20 0.03 -27.50
CA ASN A 238 -14.14 -1.00 -27.05
C ASN A 238 -15.15 -0.42 -26.05
N LYS A 239 -16.34 -0.07 -26.55
CA LYS A 239 -17.43 0.51 -25.74
C LYS A 239 -18.12 -0.48 -24.81
N ASN A 240 -17.86 -1.78 -24.96
CA ASN A 240 -18.52 -2.84 -24.19
C ASN A 240 -17.70 -3.29 -22.97
N ALA A 241 -16.40 -2.96 -22.95
CA ALA A 241 -15.50 -3.35 -21.88
C ALA A 241 -15.47 -2.32 -20.73
N LEU A 242 -15.15 -2.81 -19.53
CA LEU A 242 -14.64 -1.99 -18.44
C LEU A 242 -13.12 -2.11 -18.36
N GLY A 243 -12.48 -1.14 -17.74
CA GLY A 243 -11.05 -1.15 -17.42
C GLY A 243 -10.82 -0.87 -15.95
N ILE A 244 -9.76 -1.45 -15.40
CA ILE A 244 -9.28 -1.24 -14.03
C ILE A 244 -7.90 -0.58 -14.12
N PHE A 245 -7.74 0.61 -13.55
CA PHE A 245 -6.46 1.31 -13.48
C PHE A 245 -6.47 2.38 -12.38
N GLY A 246 -5.30 2.95 -12.05
CA GLY A 246 -5.20 4.04 -11.08
C GLY A 246 -5.98 5.30 -11.51
N TYR A 247 -6.61 5.99 -10.56
CA TYR A 247 -7.43 7.19 -10.80
C TYR A 247 -6.69 8.29 -11.58
N SER A 248 -5.39 8.47 -11.36
CA SER A 248 -4.59 9.46 -12.10
C SER A 248 -4.69 9.27 -13.62
N PHE A 249 -4.73 8.02 -14.10
CA PHE A 249 -4.88 7.72 -15.53
C PHE A 249 -6.29 8.05 -16.04
N LEU A 250 -7.32 7.94 -15.20
CA LEU A 250 -8.67 8.40 -15.52
C LEU A 250 -8.68 9.92 -15.70
N GLU A 251 -8.11 10.65 -14.73
CA GLU A 251 -8.05 12.11 -14.72
C GLU A 251 -7.30 12.67 -15.93
N GLN A 252 -6.16 12.06 -16.28
CA GLN A 252 -5.35 12.45 -17.44
C GLN A 252 -5.99 12.13 -18.79
N ASN A 253 -7.03 11.29 -18.84
CA ASN A 253 -7.66 10.82 -20.09
C ASN A 253 -9.19 11.00 -20.10
N THR A 254 -9.69 12.04 -19.43
CA THR A 254 -11.14 12.34 -19.34
C THR A 254 -11.81 12.65 -20.68
N ASP A 255 -11.03 12.92 -21.73
CA ASP A 255 -11.44 13.06 -23.12
C ASP A 255 -11.78 11.72 -23.78
N LYS A 256 -11.16 10.62 -23.34
CA LYS A 256 -11.30 9.27 -23.94
C LYS A 256 -12.13 8.30 -23.11
N VAL A 257 -12.03 8.40 -21.79
CA VAL A 257 -12.68 7.48 -20.85
C VAL A 257 -13.49 8.24 -19.79
N GLN A 258 -14.34 7.52 -19.09
CA GLN A 258 -15.09 8.01 -17.93
C GLN A 258 -15.10 6.94 -16.82
N GLY A 259 -15.14 7.37 -15.57
CA GLY A 259 -15.20 6.48 -14.41
C GLY A 259 -16.63 6.06 -14.10
N SER A 260 -16.88 4.76 -14.04
CA SER A 260 -18.11 4.19 -13.49
C SER A 260 -18.23 4.50 -12.00
N LYS A 261 -19.47 4.62 -11.53
CA LYS A 261 -19.76 4.84 -10.12
C LYS A 261 -19.66 3.54 -9.35
N ILE A 262 -19.19 3.63 -8.11
CA ILE A 262 -19.17 2.53 -7.16
C ILE A 262 -20.09 2.88 -6.00
N ALA A 263 -21.18 2.11 -5.86
CA ALA A 263 -22.24 2.38 -4.89
C ALA A 263 -22.77 3.83 -4.96
N GLY A 264 -22.98 4.35 -6.17
CA GLY A 264 -23.46 5.70 -6.43
C GLY A 264 -22.39 6.80 -6.38
N VAL A 265 -21.16 6.49 -5.93
CA VAL A 265 -20.07 7.46 -5.78
C VAL A 265 -19.14 7.41 -6.99
N ALA A 266 -18.87 8.55 -7.61
CA ALA A 266 -17.94 8.65 -8.74
C ALA A 266 -16.47 8.70 -8.25
N PRO A 267 -15.51 8.17 -9.02
CA PRO A 267 -14.08 8.33 -8.73
C PRO A 267 -13.65 9.75 -9.11
N THR A 268 -13.52 10.63 -8.12
CA THR A 268 -13.04 12.01 -8.27
C THR A 268 -12.00 12.29 -7.21
N TYR A 269 -11.17 13.31 -7.41
CA TYR A 269 -10.22 13.75 -6.38
C TYR A 269 -10.92 13.95 -5.03
N ASP A 270 -12.04 14.69 -5.01
CA ASP A 270 -12.78 15.00 -3.78
C ASP A 270 -13.25 13.74 -3.07
N THR A 271 -13.95 12.85 -3.79
CA THR A 271 -14.50 11.59 -3.22
C THR A 271 -13.42 10.59 -2.80
N ILE A 272 -12.24 10.64 -3.41
CA ILE A 272 -11.09 9.83 -3.00
C ILE A 272 -10.43 10.44 -1.75
N SER A 273 -10.27 11.77 -1.74
CA SER A 273 -9.58 12.48 -0.66
C SER A 273 -10.37 12.48 0.65
N ASP A 274 -11.71 12.51 0.58
CA ASP A 274 -12.60 12.42 1.74
C ASP A 274 -12.93 10.97 2.15
N GLY A 275 -12.49 9.99 1.35
CA GLY A 275 -12.68 8.56 1.59
C GLY A 275 -14.08 8.03 1.29
N SER A 276 -14.95 8.82 0.66
CA SER A 276 -16.30 8.39 0.27
C SER A 276 -16.33 7.45 -0.94
N TYR A 277 -15.32 7.50 -1.82
CA TYR A 277 -15.18 6.57 -2.95
C TYR A 277 -14.70 5.19 -2.47
N PRO A 278 -15.47 4.10 -2.65
CA PRO A 278 -15.19 2.81 -1.99
C PRO A 278 -13.89 2.10 -2.39
N ILE A 279 -13.32 2.41 -3.56
CA ILE A 279 -12.09 1.80 -4.05
C ILE A 279 -10.93 2.80 -3.94
N SER A 280 -10.84 3.43 -2.77
CA SER A 280 -9.76 4.33 -2.40
C SER A 280 -9.30 4.12 -0.97
N ARG A 281 -8.13 4.67 -0.66
CA ARG A 281 -7.54 4.61 0.68
C ARG A 281 -6.47 5.69 0.86
N SER A 282 -6.24 6.05 2.11
CA SER A 282 -5.04 6.79 2.49
C SER A 282 -3.83 5.86 2.56
N ILE A 283 -2.68 6.38 2.12
CA ILE A 283 -1.40 5.68 2.15
C ILE A 283 -0.40 6.43 3.04
N TYR A 284 0.50 5.68 3.65
CA TYR A 284 1.39 6.16 4.71
C TYR A 284 2.78 5.53 4.62
N PHE A 285 3.76 6.16 5.25
CA PHE A 285 4.91 5.46 5.79
C PHE A 285 5.13 5.88 7.25
N TYR A 286 5.87 5.05 7.99
CA TYR A 286 6.20 5.28 9.39
C TYR A 286 7.70 5.19 9.58
N VAL A 287 8.27 6.11 10.34
CA VAL A 287 9.71 6.18 10.61
C VAL A 287 9.95 5.82 12.07
N LYS A 288 10.92 4.95 12.32
CA LYS A 288 11.38 4.64 13.68
C LYS A 288 12.40 5.68 14.11
N ASN A 289 11.99 6.63 14.95
CA ASN A 289 12.85 7.75 15.32
C ASN A 289 14.13 7.30 16.03
N GLY A 290 14.06 6.22 16.82
CA GLY A 290 15.21 5.65 17.51
C GLY A 290 16.34 5.12 16.61
N HIS A 291 16.14 5.05 15.29
CA HIS A 291 17.19 4.72 14.33
C HIS A 291 17.91 5.95 13.76
N VAL A 292 17.34 7.15 13.94
CA VAL A 292 17.90 8.40 13.43
C VAL A 292 19.19 8.73 14.17
N GLY A 293 20.27 9.01 13.42
CA GLY A 293 21.61 9.25 13.97
C GLY A 293 22.46 7.99 14.10
N THR A 294 21.84 6.80 14.12
CA THR A 294 22.56 5.52 14.00
C THR A 294 22.63 5.07 12.54
N ILE A 295 21.50 5.11 11.83
CA ILE A 295 21.42 4.76 10.41
C ILE A 295 21.49 6.07 9.60
N PRO A 296 22.50 6.23 8.73
CA PRO A 296 22.68 7.47 7.99
C PRO A 296 21.54 7.70 6.99
N GLY A 297 21.18 8.97 6.80
CA GLY A 297 20.30 9.38 5.71
C GLY A 297 18.80 9.37 6.00
N ILE A 298 18.31 8.84 7.15
CA ILE A 298 16.85 8.75 7.41
C ILE A 298 16.16 10.11 7.30
N LYS A 299 16.70 11.16 7.94
CA LYS A 299 16.11 12.50 7.90
C LYS A 299 16.09 13.08 6.48
N GLN A 300 17.13 12.83 5.71
CA GLN A 300 17.26 13.27 4.33
C GLN A 300 16.30 12.50 3.41
N PHE A 301 16.10 11.20 3.63
CA PHE A 301 15.13 10.40 2.90
C PHE A 301 13.69 10.87 3.16
N VAL A 302 13.34 11.15 4.42
CA VAL A 302 12.04 11.74 4.78
C VAL A 302 11.86 13.12 4.12
N THR A 303 12.92 13.93 4.07
CA THR A 303 12.89 15.23 3.39
C THR A 303 12.69 15.10 1.88
N GLU A 304 13.34 14.13 1.24
CA GLU A 304 13.15 13.86 -0.20
C GLU A 304 11.72 13.40 -0.48
N PHE A 305 11.21 12.43 0.29
CA PHE A 305 9.84 11.91 0.12
C PHE A 305 8.82 13.03 0.26
N THR A 306 8.98 13.89 1.26
CA THR A 306 8.05 15.00 1.57
C THR A 306 8.36 16.31 0.83
N SER A 307 9.18 16.25 -0.21
CA SER A 307 9.48 17.41 -1.05
C SER A 307 8.40 17.61 -2.12
N GLU A 308 8.09 18.86 -2.47
CA GLU A 308 7.08 19.15 -3.51
C GLU A 308 7.41 18.52 -4.87
N LYS A 309 8.70 18.40 -5.22
CA LYS A 309 9.14 17.70 -6.43
C LYS A 309 8.83 16.20 -6.42
N ALA A 310 8.64 15.59 -5.25
CA ALA A 310 8.32 14.18 -5.09
C ALA A 310 6.81 13.97 -5.02
N TRP A 311 6.17 14.46 -3.97
CA TRP A 311 4.78 14.13 -3.62
C TRP A 311 3.74 15.21 -3.99
N GLY A 312 4.18 16.32 -4.59
CA GLY A 312 3.29 17.39 -5.00
C GLY A 312 2.42 16.95 -6.20
N PRO A 313 1.40 17.74 -6.57
CA PRO A 313 0.52 17.42 -7.69
C PRO A 313 1.25 17.25 -9.03
N GLU A 314 2.38 17.96 -9.21
CA GLU A 314 3.26 17.87 -10.38
C GLU A 314 4.58 17.13 -10.06
N GLY A 315 4.65 16.47 -8.91
CA GLY A 315 5.83 15.71 -8.49
C GLY A 315 5.96 14.38 -9.20
N TYR A 316 7.16 13.80 -9.20
CA TYR A 316 7.42 12.54 -9.91
C TYR A 316 6.64 11.33 -9.36
N LEU A 317 6.03 11.43 -8.17
CA LEU A 317 5.14 10.39 -7.65
C LEU A 317 3.73 10.45 -8.27
N ALA A 318 3.29 11.61 -8.77
CA ALA A 318 2.03 11.73 -9.50
C ALA A 318 2.04 10.89 -10.78
N ASP A 319 3.18 10.84 -11.48
CA ASP A 319 3.41 9.96 -12.65
C ASP A 319 3.30 8.47 -12.32
N LYS A 320 3.48 8.11 -11.04
CA LYS A 320 3.31 6.74 -10.53
C LYS A 320 1.90 6.49 -9.99
N GLY A 321 1.01 7.46 -10.08
CA GLY A 321 -0.39 7.37 -9.64
C GLY A 321 -0.66 7.82 -8.21
N LEU A 322 0.28 8.53 -7.56
CA LEU A 322 0.01 9.14 -6.26
C LEU A 322 -1.02 10.26 -6.42
N ILE A 323 -2.08 10.21 -5.62
CA ILE A 323 -3.03 11.31 -5.48
C ILE A 323 -2.58 12.15 -4.30
N SER A 324 -2.07 13.36 -4.57
CA SER A 324 -1.47 14.22 -3.54
C SER A 324 -2.49 14.66 -2.48
N LEU A 325 -2.02 14.78 -1.24
CA LEU A 325 -2.79 15.46 -0.19
C LEU A 325 -3.12 16.90 -0.59
N PRO A 326 -4.22 17.49 -0.07
CA PRO A 326 -4.48 18.92 -0.22
C PRO A 326 -3.31 19.76 0.30
N ASP A 327 -3.01 20.89 -0.35
CA ASP A 327 -1.79 21.68 -0.09
C ASP A 327 -1.56 22.01 1.39
N ALA A 328 -2.61 22.42 2.10
CA ALA A 328 -2.52 22.75 3.53
C ALA A 328 -2.20 21.53 4.40
N GLU A 329 -2.83 20.38 4.11
CA GLU A 329 -2.55 19.12 4.82
C GLU A 329 -1.13 18.64 4.49
N ARG A 330 -0.74 18.66 3.21
CA ARG A 330 0.58 18.28 2.73
C ARG A 330 1.69 19.08 3.41
N ALA A 331 1.54 20.41 3.48
CA ALA A 331 2.50 21.28 4.15
C ALA A 331 2.64 20.98 5.66
N ASN A 332 1.52 20.72 6.34
CA ASN A 332 1.52 20.35 7.75
C ASN A 332 2.20 18.98 7.98
N VAL A 333 1.90 18.00 7.13
CA VAL A 333 2.52 16.67 7.19
C VAL A 333 4.02 16.77 6.90
N ALA A 334 4.47 17.55 5.91
CA ALA A 334 5.89 17.76 5.62
C ALA A 334 6.62 18.33 6.84
N LYS A 335 6.06 19.37 7.45
CA LYS A 335 6.64 19.99 8.65
C LYS A 335 6.76 18.99 9.80
N SER A 336 5.70 18.21 10.05
CA SER A 336 5.69 17.17 11.09
C SER A 336 6.73 16.08 10.81
N ALA A 337 6.80 15.60 9.57
CA ALA A 337 7.70 14.55 9.12
C ALA A 337 9.18 14.97 9.20
N GLN A 338 9.51 16.17 8.73
CA GLN A 338 10.88 16.71 8.76
C GLN A 338 11.37 17.02 10.18
N ALA A 339 10.43 17.34 11.08
CA ALA A 339 10.69 17.46 12.51
C ALA A 339 10.73 16.09 13.24
N LEU A 340 10.39 15.00 12.55
CA LEU A 340 10.24 13.65 13.11
C LEU A 340 9.31 13.64 14.34
N THR A 341 8.19 14.34 14.24
CA THR A 341 7.25 14.48 15.35
C THR A 341 6.60 13.11 15.64
N PRO A 342 6.72 12.56 16.87
CA PRO A 342 6.12 11.29 17.20
C PRO A 342 4.59 11.33 17.10
N MET A 343 4.00 10.30 16.50
CA MET A 343 2.56 10.10 16.46
C MET A 343 2.02 9.77 17.86
N SER A 344 0.76 10.12 18.10
CA SER A 344 0.00 9.57 19.22
C SER A 344 -0.51 8.16 18.89
N LYS A 345 -0.96 7.42 19.92
CA LYS A 345 -1.68 6.16 19.72
C LYS A 345 -2.88 6.42 18.79
N PRO A 346 -3.04 5.65 17.70
CA PRO A 346 -4.25 5.70 16.86
C PRO A 346 -5.49 5.30 17.67
N GLU A 347 -6.62 5.93 17.36
CA GLU A 347 -7.92 5.61 17.95
C GLU A 347 -8.42 4.20 17.62
#